data_AF-A0A8E2FCE1-F1
#
_entry.id   AF-A0A8E2FCE1-F1
#
_cell.length_a   1.000
_cell.length_b   1.000
_cell.length_c   1.000
_cell.angle_alpha   90.00
_cell.angle_beta   90.00
_cell.angle_gamma   90.00
#
_symmetry.space_group_name_H-M   'P 1'
#
loop_
_entity.id
_entity.type
_entity.pdbx_description
1 polymer ?
#
loop_
_entity_poly.entity_id
_entity_poly.type
_entity_poly.pdbx_seq_one_letter_code
_entity_poly.pdbx_strand_id
1 'polypeptide(L)'
;EDEGTLCFQVEVKGIRVARREDNHMINGTELLNVAGIARGRRDGILRSGRTKHIVEIGPMHLKGARIPFERALEFANREAITELLYPLFVHNIRDLLPKKIDNILTIC
;
A
#
# COMPACT_ATOMS: atom_id res chain seq x y z
N GLU A 1 2.70 -17.52 -5.68
CA GLU A 1 2.90 -16.97 -7.03
C GLU A 1 2.72 -15.48 -6.92
N ASP A 2 3.58 -14.72 -7.60
CA ASP A 2 3.36 -13.29 -7.79
C ASP A 2 2.04 -13.12 -8.56
N GLU A 3 1.23 -12.14 -8.20
CA GLU A 3 -0.07 -11.84 -8.83
C GLU A 3 0.08 -11.27 -10.25
N GLY A 4 1.33 -11.06 -10.72
CA GLY A 4 1.67 -10.77 -12.10
C GLY A 4 1.36 -9.34 -12.50
N THR A 5 1.37 -8.40 -11.55
CA THR A 5 1.08 -6.98 -11.76
C THR A 5 2.25 -6.11 -11.36
N LEU A 6 2.39 -4.96 -12.01
CA LEU A 6 3.30 -3.94 -11.51
C LEU A 6 2.74 -3.31 -10.22
N CYS A 7 3.66 -2.92 -9.35
CA CYS A 7 3.41 -2.21 -8.10
C CYS A 7 4.39 -1.06 -7.92
N PHE A 8 3.88 0.07 -7.47
CA PHE A 8 4.68 1.14 -6.90
C PHE A 8 4.92 0.87 -5.42
N GLN A 9 6.15 0.96 -4.96
CA GLN A 9 6.55 0.63 -3.60
C GLN A 9 7.36 1.76 -2.99
N VAL A 10 7.04 2.11 -1.74
CA VAL A 10 7.82 3.07 -0.95
C VAL A 10 8.22 2.42 0.35
N GLU A 11 9.50 2.49 0.72
CA GLU A 11 10.02 1.97 1.97
C GLU A 11 10.17 3.09 3.01
N VAL A 12 9.49 2.95 4.14
CA VAL A 12 9.54 3.88 5.27
C VAL A 12 9.80 3.08 6.53
N LYS A 13 10.87 3.42 7.27
CA LYS A 13 11.22 2.75 8.54
C LYS A 13 11.34 1.22 8.41
N GLY A 14 11.86 0.73 7.28
CA GLY A 14 12.00 -0.70 6.98
C GLY A 14 10.71 -1.42 6.61
N ILE A 15 9.62 -0.68 6.38
CA ILE A 15 8.32 -1.22 5.94
C ILE A 15 8.08 -0.75 4.51
N ARG A 16 7.90 -1.69 3.58
CA ARG A 16 7.48 -1.37 2.21
C ARG A 16 5.97 -1.28 2.17
N VAL A 17 5.43 -0.27 1.51
CA VAL A 17 4.00 -0.17 1.22
C VAL A 17 3.84 -0.20 -0.29
N ALA A 18 3.00 -1.09 -0.79
CA ALA A 18 2.76 -1.26 -2.22
C ALA A 18 1.41 -0.70 -2.67
N ARG A 19 1.40 0.00 -3.82
CA ARG A 19 0.22 0.33 -4.63
C ARG A 19 0.25 -0.47 -5.92
N ARG A 20 -0.81 -1.23 -6.19
CA ARG A 20 -0.98 -1.90 -7.48
C ARG A 20 -1.18 -0.90 -8.61
N GLU A 21 -0.61 -1.22 -9.76
CA GLU A 21 -0.68 -0.38 -10.94
C GLU A 21 -2.03 -0.48 -11.66
N ASP A 22 -2.61 -1.70 -11.69
CA ASP A 22 -3.80 -2.06 -12.46
C ASP A 22 -5.13 -1.62 -11.81
N ASN A 23 -5.26 -1.77 -10.49
CA ASN A 23 -6.50 -1.51 -9.75
C ASN A 23 -6.31 -0.55 -8.57
N HIS A 24 -5.11 0.02 -8.42
CA HIS A 24 -4.76 1.01 -7.40
C HIS A 24 -4.96 0.57 -5.95
N MET A 25 -5.15 -0.73 -5.69
CA MET A 25 -5.25 -1.22 -4.33
C MET A 25 -3.91 -1.07 -3.59
N ILE A 26 -3.99 -0.64 -2.33
CA ILE A 26 -2.85 -0.43 -1.44
C ILE A 26 -2.76 -1.58 -0.44
N ASN A 27 -1.56 -2.03 -0.09
CA ASN A 27 -1.38 -2.94 1.04
C ASN A 27 -1.70 -2.21 2.37
N GLY A 28 -2.93 -2.40 2.85
CA GLY A 28 -3.44 -1.76 4.06
C GLY A 28 -2.77 -2.26 5.33
N THR A 29 -2.26 -3.50 5.35
CA THR A 29 -1.50 -4.03 6.48
C THR A 29 -0.22 -3.23 6.69
N GLU A 30 0.55 -3.01 5.62
CA GLU A 30 1.82 -2.28 5.65
C GLU A 30 1.61 -0.79 5.92
N LEU A 31 0.62 -0.18 5.27
CA LEU A 31 0.22 1.20 5.49
C LEU A 31 -0.04 1.50 6.98
N LEU A 32 -0.84 0.66 7.63
CA LEU A 32 -1.18 0.83 9.05
C LEU A 32 0.01 0.52 9.98
N ASN A 33 0.96 -0.31 9.56
CA ASN A 33 2.21 -0.51 10.30
C ASN A 33 3.10 0.75 10.21
N VAL A 34 3.18 1.42 9.05
CA VAL A 34 3.90 2.70 8.90
C VAL A 34 3.29 3.79 9.81
N ALA A 35 1.96 3.81 9.93
CA ALA A 35 1.24 4.68 10.87
C ALA A 35 1.44 4.32 12.35
N GLY A 36 2.15 3.23 12.68
CA GLY A 36 2.38 2.80 14.06
C GLY A 36 1.13 2.23 14.75
N ILE A 37 0.13 1.78 13.98
CA ILE A 37 -1.10 1.21 14.54
C ILE A 37 -0.81 -0.16 15.15
N ALA A 38 -1.15 -0.33 16.43
CA ALA A 38 -0.99 -1.60 17.12
C ALA A 38 -1.73 -2.75 16.42
N ARG A 39 -1.12 -3.94 16.41
CA ARG A 39 -1.61 -5.15 15.72
C ARG A 39 -3.11 -5.40 15.90
N GLY A 40 -3.60 -5.45 17.14
CA GLY A 40 -5.02 -5.74 17.43
C GLY A 40 -5.97 -4.69 16.83
N ARG A 41 -5.61 -3.41 16.91
CA ARG A 41 -6.38 -2.30 16.34
C ARG A 41 -6.35 -2.34 14.82
N ARG A 42 -5.17 -2.57 14.23
CA ARG A 42 -4.98 -2.74 12.78
C ARG A 42 -5.87 -3.85 12.24
N ASP A 43 -5.82 -5.03 12.86
CA ASP A 43 -6.60 -6.18 12.40
C ASP A 43 -8.10 -5.91 12.51
N GLY A 44 -8.55 -5.16 13.54
CA GLY A 44 -9.93 -4.69 13.65
C GLY A 44 -10.35 -3.72 12.53
N ILE A 45 -9.51 -2.75 12.20
CA ILE A 45 -9.73 -1.78 11.12
C ILE A 45 -9.83 -2.47 9.75
N LEU A 46 -8.97 -3.45 9.50
CA LEU A 46 -8.95 -4.19 8.23
C LEU A 46 -10.13 -5.16 8.14
N ARG A 47 -10.50 -5.84 9.22
CA ARG A 47 -11.68 -6.72 9.25
C ARG A 47 -12.98 -5.98 8.95
N SER A 48 -13.16 -4.79 9.53
CA SER A 48 -14.39 -3.99 9.37
C SER A 48 -14.57 -3.36 7.99
N GLY A 49 -13.51 -3.33 7.16
CA GLY A 49 -13.59 -2.86 5.79
C GLY A 49 -14.42 -3.79 4.90
N ARG A 50 -15.45 -3.24 4.23
CA ARG A 50 -16.31 -3.99 3.30
C ARG A 50 -15.57 -4.38 2.02
N THR A 51 -14.82 -3.46 1.43
CA THR A 51 -14.05 -3.69 0.20
C THR A 51 -12.59 -3.92 0.55
N LYS A 52 -12.15 -5.18 0.45
CA LYS A 52 -10.75 -5.59 0.65
C LYS A 52 -10.46 -6.88 -0.11
N HIS A 53 -9.21 -7.09 -0.47
CA HIS A 53 -8.71 -8.35 -1.02
C HIS A 53 -7.65 -8.90 -0.08
N ILE A 54 -7.80 -10.15 0.38
CA ILE A 54 -6.86 -10.77 1.31
C ILE A 54 -5.91 -11.66 0.52
N VAL A 55 -4.61 -11.43 0.71
CA VAL A 55 -3.53 -12.22 0.14
C VAL A 55 -2.94 -13.10 1.24
N GLU A 56 -3.32 -14.37 1.27
CA GLU A 56 -2.89 -15.32 2.31
C GLU A 56 -1.72 -16.20 1.85
N ILE A 57 -1.63 -16.44 0.54
CA ILE A 57 -0.64 -17.32 -0.10
C ILE A 57 0.26 -16.47 -0.99
N GLY A 58 1.56 -16.71 -0.95
CA GLY A 58 2.57 -15.92 -1.68
C GLY A 58 3.75 -15.52 -0.81
N PRO A 59 4.74 -14.79 -1.37
CA PRO A 59 5.85 -14.22 -0.62
C PRO A 59 5.37 -13.39 0.57
N MET A 60 6.05 -13.49 1.71
CA MET A 60 5.60 -12.84 2.96
C MET A 60 5.39 -11.33 2.82
N HIS A 61 6.22 -10.67 2.01
CA HIS A 61 6.15 -9.23 1.75
C HIS A 61 5.00 -8.82 0.81
N LEU A 62 4.26 -9.77 0.25
CA LEU A 62 3.05 -9.51 -0.55
C LEU A 62 1.77 -9.87 0.21
N LYS A 63 1.89 -10.56 1.37
CA LYS A 63 0.73 -10.97 2.17
C LYS A 63 0.10 -9.79 2.90
N GLY A 64 -1.21 -9.83 3.04
CA GLY A 64 -1.95 -8.81 3.80
C GLY A 64 -3.33 -8.51 3.23
N ALA A 65 -3.97 -7.49 3.79
CA ALA A 65 -5.23 -6.97 3.28
C ALA A 65 -4.97 -5.79 2.35
N ARG A 66 -5.24 -5.98 1.06
CA ARG A 66 -5.27 -4.87 0.11
C ARG A 66 -6.59 -4.12 0.21
N ILE A 67 -6.53 -2.79 0.25
CA ILE A 67 -7.68 -1.89 0.40
C ILE A 67 -7.74 -0.88 -0.75
N PRO A 68 -8.92 -0.35 -1.10
CA PRO A 68 -9.05 0.68 -2.14
C PRO A 68 -8.23 1.93 -1.85
N PHE A 69 -7.80 2.61 -2.92
CA PHE A 69 -6.98 3.81 -2.88
C PHE A 69 -7.58 4.90 -1.97
N GLU A 70 -8.86 5.20 -2.13
CA GLU A 70 -9.56 6.27 -1.41
C GLU A 70 -9.58 5.99 0.10
N ARG A 71 -9.86 4.74 0.48
CA ARG A 71 -9.84 4.31 1.88
C ARG A 71 -8.44 4.38 2.47
N ALA A 72 -7.42 3.98 1.71
CA ALA A 72 -6.03 4.10 2.14
C ALA A 72 -5.61 5.56 2.33
N LEU A 73 -6.01 6.44 1.41
CA LEU A 73 -5.75 7.88 1.48
C LEU A 73 -6.42 8.51 2.71
N GLU A 74 -7.66 8.14 3.02
CA GLU A 74 -8.34 8.58 4.25
C GLU A 74 -7.56 8.22 5.51
N PHE A 75 -7.04 6.98 5.59
CA PHE A 75 -6.19 6.57 6.72
C PHE A 75 -4.87 7.34 6.74
N ALA A 76 -4.20 7.46 5.61
CA ALA A 76 -2.92 8.15 5.50
C ALA A 76 -3.02 9.63 5.93
N ASN A 77 -4.12 10.30 5.54
CA ASN A 77 -4.39 11.68 5.93
C ASN A 77 -4.70 11.80 7.43
N ARG A 78 -5.53 10.91 8.00
CA ARG A 78 -5.87 10.94 9.43
C ARG A 78 -4.65 10.72 10.32
N GLU A 79 -3.74 9.86 9.91
CA GLU A 79 -2.51 9.53 10.64
C GLU A 79 -1.30 10.40 10.22
N ALA A 80 -1.51 11.38 9.32
CA ALA A 80 -0.49 12.30 8.81
C ALA A 80 0.76 11.62 8.21
N ILE A 81 0.57 10.52 7.46
CA ILE A 81 1.65 9.75 6.80
C ILE A 81 1.67 9.85 5.27
N THR A 82 0.77 10.64 4.67
CA THR A 82 0.67 10.80 3.21
C THR A 82 1.99 11.24 2.58
N GLU A 83 2.67 12.23 3.18
CA GLU A 83 3.98 12.73 2.71
C GLU A 83 5.11 11.70 2.84
N LEU A 84 5.08 10.88 3.90
CA LEU A 84 6.07 9.81 4.10
C LEU A 84 5.99 8.75 2.99
N LEU A 85 4.80 8.58 2.42
CA LEU A 85 4.50 7.58 1.41
C LEU A 85 4.42 8.17 0.00
N TYR A 86 4.91 9.40 -0.21
CA TYR A 86 5.03 9.95 -1.56
C TYR A 86 5.91 9.02 -2.42
N PRO A 87 5.49 8.65 -3.66
CA PRO A 87 4.35 9.19 -4.41
C PRO A 87 3.07 8.32 -4.41
N LEU A 88 2.92 7.32 -3.52
CA LEU A 88 1.84 6.33 -3.60
C LEU A 88 0.43 6.93 -3.70
N PHE A 89 0.21 8.09 -3.09
CA PHE A 89 -1.09 8.79 -3.07
C PHE A 89 -1.28 9.85 -4.16
N VAL A 90 -0.37 9.95 -5.13
CA VAL A 90 -0.57 10.78 -6.32
C VAL A 90 -1.56 10.09 -7.25
N HIS A 91 -2.62 10.78 -7.69
CA HIS A 91 -3.68 10.18 -8.52
C HIS A 91 -3.10 9.51 -9.77
N ASN A 92 -2.34 10.28 -10.56
CA ASN A 92 -1.65 9.79 -11.76
C ASN A 92 -0.17 9.52 -11.47
N ILE A 93 0.10 8.52 -10.63
CA ILE A 93 1.47 8.15 -10.25
C ILE A 93 2.36 7.77 -11.45
N ARG A 94 1.77 7.29 -12.57
CA ARG A 94 2.50 6.98 -13.82
C ARG A 94 3.16 8.21 -14.45
N ASP A 95 2.60 9.41 -14.27
CA ASP A 95 3.15 10.65 -14.85
C ASP A 95 4.50 11.02 -14.21
N LEU A 96 4.84 10.39 -13.07
CA LEU A 96 6.10 10.57 -12.34
C LEU A 96 7.20 9.60 -12.78
N LEU A 97 6.87 8.59 -13.60
CA LEU A 97 7.81 7.61 -14.14
C LEU A 97 8.90 8.18 -15.08
N PRO A 98 8.73 9.28 -15.84
CA PRO A 98 9.67 9.54 -16.93
C PRO A 98 11.14 9.84 -16.56
N LYS A 99 11.53 10.26 -15.34
CA LYS A 99 12.94 10.68 -15.09
C LYS A 99 13.56 10.54 -13.68
N LYS A 100 12.85 10.08 -12.62
CA LYS A 100 13.43 10.13 -11.25
C LYS A 100 13.12 8.98 -10.30
N ILE A 101 12.25 8.03 -10.66
CA ILE A 101 11.71 7.08 -9.68
C ILE A 101 11.69 5.63 -10.20
N ASP A 102 12.70 5.21 -10.96
CA ASP A 102 12.80 3.80 -11.42
C ASP A 102 12.88 2.80 -10.25
N ASN A 103 13.30 3.27 -9.06
CA ASN A 103 13.47 2.43 -7.86
C ASN A 103 12.18 2.13 -7.09
N ILE A 104 11.01 2.67 -7.49
CA ILE A 104 9.74 2.38 -6.81
C ILE A 104 8.88 1.36 -7.57
N LEU A 105 9.22 0.98 -8.81
CA LEU A 105 8.39 0.06 -9.58
C LEU A 105 8.93 -1.36 -9.46
N THR A 106 8.10 -2.32 -9.06
CA THR A 106 8.47 -3.74 -8.95
C THR A 106 7.26 -4.61 -9.26
N ILE A 107 7.49 -5.83 -9.74
CA ILE A 107 6.43 -6.81 -9.97
C ILE A 107 5.96 -7.35 -8.61
N CYS A 108 4.66 -7.21 -8.35
CA CYS A 108 3.90 -8.03 -7.40
C CYS A 108 3.16 -9.12 -8.18
#